data_AF-A0A9D7NMR0-F1
#
_entry.id   AF-A0A9D7NMR0-F1
#
_cell.length_a   1.000
_cell.length_b   1.000
_cell.length_c   1.000
_cell.angle_alpha   90.00
_cell.angle_beta   90.00
_cell.angle_gamma   90.00
#
_symmetry.space_group_name_H-M   'P 1'
#
loop_
_entity.id
_entity.type
_entity.pdbx_description
1 polymer ?
#
loop_
_entity_poly.entity_id
_entity_poly.type
_entity_poly.pdbx_seq_one_letter_code
_entity_poly.pdbx_strand_id
1 'polypeptide(L)'
;MSRASLSHHLPGHNSIRHLRQLLLLCLAVIGMGVVGSARAIHLPGNQSLNLTLCDPAAANSPYPHYFHFSIVRAGSFGIYFNNVLHTSNSYDTPVQAAGTQCATPLTLRTSNVPSNSTANKILISSCYVINGVPTCTLLPPPSDYASFVVPIIPTLTLSPSTSPITQTGTRVITAQVASGTSGERFGLIEVTASCQASNGAVVGVSPLSAMTDFAGEAKFTINAQKLVVPLAGGTPAATCTFTARNLAGTNTSVKTINYQGVNVDPTIVISPSTNLTGKISTITATLSSSPAADLSGLYVDVTCTTQLATVAPNPAAAITNINGVATVTLNASGLVNINPTLATVPTANCAFKVRGSPGQHQASIGYRTANACAITTLLPKPAGCGNP
;
A
#
# COMPACT_ATOMS: atom_id res chain seq x y z
N MET A 1 -2.22 -24.43 -47.67
CA MET A 1 -1.47 -23.35 -48.36
C MET A 1 -2.36 -22.11 -48.27
N SER A 2 -2.04 -20.97 -47.66
CA SER A 2 -0.79 -20.37 -47.18
C SER A 2 -1.13 -19.48 -45.97
N ARG A 3 -0.32 -19.54 -44.91
CA ARG A 3 -0.35 -18.63 -43.74
C ARG A 3 0.55 -17.44 -44.06
N ALA A 4 0.03 -16.21 -43.98
CA ALA A 4 0.87 -15.02 -43.92
C ALA A 4 1.07 -14.63 -42.44
N SER A 5 2.28 -14.86 -41.95
CA SER A 5 2.80 -14.40 -40.67
C SER A 5 3.40 -13.01 -40.87
N LEU A 6 2.83 -11.98 -40.24
CA LEU A 6 3.45 -10.66 -40.15
C LEU A 6 4.16 -10.55 -38.80
N SER A 7 5.48 -10.73 -38.83
CA SER A 7 6.38 -10.46 -37.70
C SER A 7 6.84 -9.01 -37.78
N HIS A 8 6.37 -8.16 -36.86
CA HIS A 8 6.96 -6.84 -36.65
C HIS A 8 7.94 -6.90 -35.48
N HIS A 9 9.22 -6.89 -35.84
CA HIS A 9 10.35 -6.56 -34.99
C HIS A 9 10.26 -5.06 -34.63
N LEU A 10 10.19 -4.72 -33.34
CA LEU A 10 10.41 -3.37 -32.84
C LEU A 10 11.79 -3.31 -32.16
N PRO A 11 12.73 -2.49 -32.66
CA PRO A 11 13.89 -2.07 -31.89
C PRO A 11 13.55 -0.81 -31.10
N GLY A 12 14.05 -0.67 -29.86
CA GLY A 12 14.10 0.65 -29.22
C GLY A 12 13.87 0.75 -27.71
N HIS A 13 14.43 -0.13 -26.89
CA HIS A 13 14.64 0.20 -25.48
C HIS A 13 15.87 1.11 -25.35
N ASN A 14 15.69 2.44 -25.48
CA ASN A 14 16.64 3.46 -24.97
C ASN A 14 16.11 4.90 -25.08
N SER A 15 14.85 5.15 -24.70
CA SER A 15 14.33 6.54 -24.64
C SER A 15 13.36 6.82 -23.48
N ILE A 16 13.68 6.33 -22.27
CA ILE A 16 12.92 6.63 -21.03
C ILE A 16 13.82 7.25 -19.95
N ARG A 17 15.00 7.77 -20.31
CA ARG A 17 15.92 8.44 -19.34
C ARG A 17 15.95 9.98 -19.43
N HIS A 18 15.24 10.61 -20.37
CA HIS A 18 15.27 12.07 -20.52
C HIS A 18 13.91 12.78 -20.40
N LEU A 19 12.84 12.07 -20.02
CA LEU A 19 11.51 12.67 -19.77
C LEU A 19 11.16 12.77 -18.28
N ARG A 20 12.14 13.06 -17.40
CA ARG A 20 11.95 13.14 -15.93
C ARG A 20 12.13 14.53 -15.32
N GLN A 21 12.15 15.61 -16.10
CA GLN A 21 12.46 16.96 -15.60
C GLN A 21 11.49 18.07 -16.02
N LEU A 22 10.19 17.78 -16.14
CA LEU A 22 9.18 18.83 -16.20
C LEU A 22 8.03 18.54 -15.22
N LEU A 23 8.36 18.54 -13.93
CA LEU A 23 7.35 18.63 -12.88
C LEU A 23 7.07 20.13 -12.68
N LEU A 24 5.98 20.64 -13.29
CA LEU A 24 5.46 21.97 -12.97
C LEU A 24 4.95 21.94 -11.53
N LEU A 25 5.80 22.30 -10.57
CA LEU A 25 5.37 22.62 -9.20
C LEU A 25 4.64 23.97 -9.26
N CYS A 26 3.32 23.95 -9.14
CA CYS A 26 2.53 25.15 -8.91
C CYS A 26 2.43 25.36 -7.39
N LEU A 27 3.19 26.29 -6.84
CA LEU A 27 3.06 26.69 -5.44
C LEU A 27 1.89 27.67 -5.34
N ALA A 28 0.78 27.28 -4.72
CA ALA A 28 -0.24 28.23 -4.29
C ALA A 28 0.11 28.71 -2.87
N VAL A 29 0.64 29.92 -2.75
CA VAL A 29 0.71 30.64 -1.48
C VAL A 29 -0.65 31.31 -1.29
N ILE A 30 -1.58 30.56 -0.70
CA ILE A 30 -2.93 31.06 -0.40
C ILE A 30 -2.84 31.96 0.83
N GLY A 31 -3.30 33.20 0.70
CA GLY A 31 -3.00 34.28 1.62
C GLY A 31 -3.47 34.11 3.05
N MET A 32 -2.64 34.71 3.89
CA MET A 32 -2.74 34.88 5.32
C MET A 32 -3.80 35.93 5.63
N GLY A 33 -5.01 35.47 5.97
CA GLY A 33 -5.92 36.26 6.81
C GLY A 33 -5.36 36.35 8.23
N VAL A 34 -5.81 37.35 8.97
CA VAL A 34 -5.36 37.83 10.30
C VAL A 34 -5.29 36.78 11.44
N VAL A 35 -5.46 35.49 11.16
CA VAL A 35 -5.47 34.39 12.15
C VAL A 35 -4.69 33.13 11.70
N GLY A 36 -3.99 33.16 10.56
CA GLY A 36 -3.13 32.05 10.13
C GLY A 36 -1.71 32.19 10.66
N SER A 37 -1.36 31.55 11.78
CA SER A 37 0.01 31.54 12.33
C SER A 37 1.02 31.03 11.29
N ALA A 38 1.75 31.93 10.63
CA ALA A 38 2.76 31.56 9.66
C ALA A 38 4.05 31.06 10.35
N ARG A 39 4.56 29.94 9.84
CA ARG A 39 5.85 29.36 10.20
C ARG A 39 6.85 29.74 9.12
N ALA A 40 8.12 29.92 9.47
CA ALA A 40 9.19 30.11 8.48
C ALA A 40 9.13 28.98 7.44
N ILE A 41 8.93 29.34 6.16
CA ILE A 41 8.87 28.36 5.07
C ILE A 41 10.27 28.22 4.50
N HIS A 42 10.86 27.04 4.59
CA HIS A 42 12.13 26.76 3.94
C HIS A 42 11.89 26.26 2.52
N LEU A 43 12.28 27.08 1.55
CA LEU A 43 12.25 26.78 0.12
C LEU A 43 13.63 26.28 -0.34
N PRO A 44 13.68 25.42 -1.37
CA PRO A 44 14.93 24.96 -1.95
C PRO A 44 15.71 26.12 -2.58
N GLY A 45 16.98 26.26 -2.22
CA GLY A 45 17.90 27.12 -2.96
C GLY A 45 18.35 26.51 -4.29
N ASN A 46 18.80 27.37 -5.22
CA ASN A 46 19.33 27.03 -6.55
C ASN A 46 18.31 26.37 -7.49
N GLN A 47 17.03 26.73 -7.36
CA GLN A 47 15.94 26.16 -8.14
C GLN A 47 14.97 27.23 -8.64
N SER A 48 14.21 26.87 -9.68
CA SER A 48 13.06 27.63 -10.17
C SER A 48 11.78 27.10 -9.53
N LEU A 49 10.95 28.00 -9.02
CA LEU A 49 9.68 27.76 -8.37
C LEU A 49 8.62 28.62 -9.07
N ASN A 50 7.45 28.06 -9.37
CA ASN A 50 6.31 28.87 -9.81
C ASN A 50 5.44 29.17 -8.60
N LEU A 51 5.32 30.45 -8.25
CA LEU A 51 4.56 30.95 -7.12
C LEU A 51 3.26 31.58 -7.62
N THR A 52 2.13 31.18 -7.06
CA THR A 52 0.85 31.88 -7.14
C THR A 52 0.61 32.51 -5.79
N LEU A 53 0.60 33.83 -5.74
CA LEU A 53 0.40 34.59 -4.50
C LEU A 53 -1.06 35.02 -4.46
N CYS A 54 -1.75 34.73 -3.37
CA CYS A 54 -3.13 35.18 -3.19
C CYS A 54 -3.27 35.98 -1.90
N ASP A 55 -4.11 37.00 -1.90
CA ASP A 55 -4.54 37.73 -0.71
C ASP A 55 -6.08 37.68 -0.64
N PRO A 56 -6.67 36.85 0.24
CA PRO A 56 -8.12 36.79 0.41
C PRO A 56 -8.77 38.13 0.74
N ALA A 57 -8.06 39.05 1.40
CA ALA A 57 -8.59 40.37 1.71
C ALA A 57 -8.73 41.24 0.43
N ALA A 58 -7.91 40.99 -0.59
CA ALA A 58 -7.94 41.74 -1.85
C ALA A 58 -9.20 41.47 -2.67
N ALA A 59 -9.85 40.31 -2.49
CA ALA A 59 -11.10 39.96 -3.18
C ALA A 59 -12.25 40.95 -2.88
N ASN A 60 -12.25 41.53 -1.68
CA ASN A 60 -13.28 42.48 -1.23
C ASN A 60 -12.76 43.93 -1.18
N SER A 61 -11.51 44.17 -1.57
CA SER A 61 -10.90 45.49 -1.53
C SER A 61 -11.24 46.29 -2.79
N PRO A 62 -11.71 47.54 -2.67
CA PRO A 62 -11.92 48.41 -3.83
C PRO A 62 -10.61 48.99 -4.39
N TYR A 63 -9.47 48.68 -3.77
CA TYR A 63 -8.17 49.23 -4.13
C TYR A 63 -7.35 48.24 -4.95
N PRO A 64 -6.61 48.71 -5.98
CA PRO A 64 -5.56 47.92 -6.62
C PRO A 64 -4.54 47.45 -5.58
N HIS A 65 -3.97 46.27 -5.79
CA HIS A 65 -3.02 45.68 -4.85
C HIS A 65 -1.84 45.05 -5.59
N TYR A 66 -0.74 44.86 -4.88
CA TYR A 66 0.46 44.19 -5.39
C TYR A 66 1.20 43.51 -4.24
N PHE A 67 2.12 42.60 -4.57
CA PHE A 67 2.99 41.96 -3.60
C PHE A 67 4.36 42.62 -3.61
N HIS A 68 4.80 43.06 -2.44
CA HIS A 68 6.14 43.57 -2.20
C HIS A 68 7.02 42.47 -1.62
N PHE A 69 8.15 42.25 -2.25
CA PHE A 69 9.18 41.33 -1.80
C PHE A 69 10.33 42.13 -1.21
N SER A 70 10.64 41.90 0.06
CA SER A 70 11.85 42.40 0.70
C SER A 70 12.85 41.26 0.83
N ILE A 71 14.05 41.47 0.32
CA ILE A 71 15.07 40.45 0.17
C ILE A 71 16.19 40.75 1.15
N VAL A 72 16.38 39.85 2.10
CA VAL A 72 17.51 39.86 3.03
C VAL A 72 18.53 38.86 2.51
N ARG A 73 19.67 39.36 2.02
CA ARG A 73 20.75 38.53 1.44
C ARG A 73 21.97 38.55 2.35
N ALA A 74 22.58 37.38 2.53
CA ALA A 74 23.97 37.27 2.95
C ALA A 74 24.81 36.69 1.80
N GLY A 75 25.76 37.48 1.30
CA GLY A 75 26.69 37.07 0.24
C GLY A 75 26.16 37.22 -1.19
N SER A 76 26.84 36.58 -2.15
CA SER A 76 26.65 36.71 -3.60
C SER A 76 25.50 35.84 -4.15
N PHE A 77 24.32 35.97 -3.55
CA PHE A 77 23.11 35.21 -3.89
C PHE A 77 22.27 35.92 -4.97
N GLY A 78 21.98 35.21 -6.06
CA GLY A 78 21.14 35.69 -7.16
C GLY A 78 19.68 35.30 -6.99
N ILE A 79 18.77 36.28 -7.11
CA ILE A 79 17.32 36.05 -7.16
C ILE A 79 16.82 36.54 -8.50
N TYR A 80 16.00 35.71 -9.14
CA TYR A 80 15.36 36.04 -10.39
C TYR A 80 13.86 35.95 -10.25
N PHE A 81 13.16 37.00 -10.67
CA PHE A 81 11.72 36.99 -10.84
C PHE A 81 11.43 37.01 -12.34
N ASN A 82 10.66 36.03 -12.83
CA ASN A 82 10.39 35.83 -14.26
C ASN A 82 11.67 35.85 -15.12
N ASN A 83 12.71 35.16 -14.65
CA ASN A 83 14.06 35.07 -15.25
C ASN A 83 14.87 36.39 -15.29
N VAL A 84 14.40 37.49 -14.71
CA VAL A 84 15.15 38.74 -14.59
C VAL A 84 15.95 38.73 -13.30
N LEU A 85 17.26 38.98 -13.34
CA LEU A 85 18.09 39.08 -12.13
C LEU A 85 17.74 40.36 -11.36
N HIS A 86 17.38 40.21 -10.10
CA HIS A 86 17.18 41.34 -9.20
C HIS A 86 18.40 41.49 -8.30
N THR A 87 19.05 42.65 -8.37
CA THR A 87 20.19 43.04 -7.52
C THR A 87 19.75 43.94 -6.36
N SER A 88 18.56 44.52 -6.42
CA SER A 88 17.94 45.32 -5.35
C SER A 88 17.49 44.45 -4.18
N ASN A 89 17.43 45.03 -2.98
CA ASN A 89 16.88 44.37 -1.79
C ASN A 89 15.34 44.32 -1.80
N SER A 90 14.70 44.72 -2.89
CA SER A 90 13.25 44.69 -3.02
C SER A 90 12.80 44.41 -4.46
N TYR A 91 11.59 43.88 -4.59
CA TYR A 91 10.89 43.67 -5.85
C TYR A 91 9.38 43.82 -5.65
N ASP A 92 8.70 44.51 -6.56
CA ASP A 92 7.24 44.63 -6.56
C ASP A 92 6.68 43.88 -7.78
N THR A 93 5.61 43.12 -7.55
CA THR A 93 4.84 42.56 -8.68
C THR A 93 4.11 43.68 -9.42
N PRO A 94 3.71 43.45 -10.69
CA PRO A 94 2.75 44.32 -11.34
C PRO A 94 1.51 44.55 -10.48
N VAL A 95 0.99 45.78 -10.50
CA VAL A 95 -0.23 46.15 -9.79
C VAL A 95 -1.41 45.40 -10.41
N GLN A 96 -2.17 44.72 -9.56
CA GLN A 96 -3.37 43.99 -9.93
C GLN A 96 -4.60 44.88 -9.76
N ALA A 97 -5.60 44.67 -10.60
CA ALA A 97 -6.87 45.38 -10.51
C ALA A 97 -7.57 45.10 -9.17
N ALA A 98 -8.36 46.07 -8.69
CA ALA A 98 -9.19 45.91 -7.51
C ALA A 98 -10.10 44.67 -7.61
N GLY A 99 -10.33 43.99 -6.49
CA GLY A 99 -11.09 42.73 -6.44
C GLY A 99 -10.36 41.49 -7.00
N THR A 100 -9.15 41.65 -7.56
CA THR A 100 -8.32 40.48 -7.93
C THR A 100 -7.75 39.86 -6.67
N GLN A 101 -7.90 38.56 -6.47
CA GLN A 101 -7.40 37.87 -5.27
C GLN A 101 -5.96 37.35 -5.44
N CYS A 102 -5.61 36.89 -6.63
CA CYS A 102 -4.36 36.18 -6.87
C CYS A 102 -3.55 36.81 -8.01
N ALA A 103 -2.25 36.94 -7.79
CA ALA A 103 -1.29 37.33 -8.81
C ALA A 103 -1.19 36.27 -9.91
N THR A 104 -0.84 36.73 -11.12
CA THR A 104 -0.36 35.84 -12.17
C THR A 104 0.83 35.02 -11.65
N PRO A 105 0.96 33.73 -12.03
CA PRO A 105 2.07 32.91 -11.60
C PRO A 105 3.42 33.59 -11.84
N LEU A 106 4.22 33.67 -10.77
CA LEU A 106 5.55 34.28 -10.73
C LEU A 106 6.59 33.17 -10.72
N THR A 107 7.50 33.16 -11.69
CA THR A 107 8.63 32.24 -11.63
C THR A 107 9.74 32.86 -10.78
N LEU A 108 9.95 32.32 -9.58
CA LEU A 108 11.07 32.67 -8.71
C LEU A 108 12.21 31.67 -8.92
N ARG A 109 13.38 32.16 -9.32
CA ARG A 109 14.60 31.34 -9.37
C ARG A 109 15.66 31.88 -8.43
N THR A 110 16.39 30.97 -7.79
CA THR A 110 17.55 31.28 -6.96
C THR A 110 18.83 30.74 -7.59
N SER A 111 19.99 31.40 -7.39
CA SER A 111 21.30 30.89 -7.80
C SER A 111 22.39 31.24 -6.77
N ASN A 112 23.40 30.37 -6.66
CA ASN A 112 24.49 30.51 -5.69
C ASN A 112 24.05 30.64 -4.22
N VAL A 113 22.91 30.06 -3.85
CA VAL A 113 22.51 29.92 -2.44
C VAL A 113 23.53 29.00 -1.76
N PRO A 114 24.23 29.45 -0.71
CA PRO A 114 25.17 28.61 0.04
C PRO A 114 24.44 27.49 0.78
N SER A 115 25.08 26.33 0.92
CA SER A 115 24.55 25.16 1.65
C SER A 115 24.27 25.39 3.12
N ASN A 116 24.87 26.42 3.73
CA ASN A 116 24.83 26.70 5.17
C ASN A 116 24.20 28.06 5.54
N SER A 117 23.57 28.77 4.60
CA SER A 117 23.05 30.12 4.89
C SER A 117 21.62 30.09 5.44
N THR A 118 21.46 30.41 6.72
CA THR A 118 20.16 30.74 7.35
C THR A 118 19.77 32.21 7.15
N ALA A 119 20.65 33.01 6.53
CA ALA A 119 20.52 34.44 6.40
C ALA A 119 19.86 34.91 5.09
N ASN A 120 19.56 33.98 4.16
CA ASN A 120 18.91 34.30 2.89
C ASN A 120 17.39 34.15 3.02
N LYS A 121 16.71 35.29 3.18
CA LYS A 121 15.26 35.35 3.43
C LYS A 121 14.58 36.28 2.45
N ILE A 122 13.35 35.94 2.10
CA ILE A 122 12.43 36.82 1.39
C ILE A 122 11.22 37.02 2.29
N LEU A 123 10.94 38.28 2.60
CA LEU A 123 9.69 38.69 3.20
C LEU A 123 8.73 39.08 2.09
N ILE A 124 7.48 38.65 2.21
CA ILE A 124 6.43 38.95 1.22
C ILE A 124 5.34 39.72 1.95
N SER A 125 5.06 40.93 1.48
CA SER A 125 4.02 41.81 2.02
C SER A 125 2.95 42.05 0.95
N SER A 126 1.69 42.08 1.36
CA SER A 126 0.60 42.58 0.51
C SER A 126 0.44 44.08 0.68
N CYS A 127 0.39 44.82 -0.42
CA CYS A 127 0.32 46.27 -0.45
C CYS A 127 -0.86 46.74 -1.30
N TYR A 128 -1.57 47.76 -0.82
CA TYR A 128 -2.71 48.38 -1.49
C TYR A 128 -2.36 49.79 -1.94
N VAL A 129 -2.88 50.22 -3.10
CA VAL A 129 -2.72 51.59 -3.58
C VAL A 129 -3.98 52.37 -3.23
N ILE A 130 -3.91 53.15 -2.15
CA ILE A 130 -5.04 53.96 -1.66
C ILE A 130 -4.76 55.41 -2.03
N ASN A 131 -5.61 56.01 -2.87
CA ASN A 131 -5.45 57.40 -3.35
C ASN A 131 -4.06 57.70 -3.95
N GLY A 132 -3.48 56.73 -4.67
CA GLY A 132 -2.15 56.85 -5.27
C GLY A 132 -0.98 56.65 -4.28
N VAL A 133 -1.27 56.41 -2.99
CA VAL A 133 -0.26 56.15 -1.97
C VAL A 133 -0.19 54.64 -1.68
N PRO A 134 0.98 54.00 -1.87
CA PRO A 134 1.16 52.61 -1.48
C PRO A 134 1.10 52.47 0.04
N THR A 135 0.15 51.67 0.50
CA THR A 135 -0.03 51.31 1.91
C THR A 135 0.19 49.82 2.03
N CYS A 136 1.34 49.43 2.57
CA CYS A 136 1.64 48.04 2.86
C CYS A 136 1.20 47.72 4.28
N THR A 137 0.34 46.72 4.43
CA THR A 137 0.18 46.05 5.71
C THR A 137 1.45 45.22 5.94
N LEU A 138 2.41 45.78 6.69
CA LEU A 138 3.43 44.97 7.33
C LEU A 138 2.67 44.04 8.29
N LEU A 139 2.63 42.76 7.95
CA LEU A 139 2.20 41.71 8.88
C LEU A 139 3.01 41.86 10.18
N PRO A 140 2.44 41.57 11.37
CA PRO A 140 3.13 41.76 12.65
C PRO A 140 4.47 40.98 12.70
N PRO A 141 5.42 41.37 13.58
CA PRO A 141 6.84 40.96 13.47
C PRO A 141 7.07 39.50 13.92
N PRO A 142 8.24 38.87 13.69
CA PRO A 142 9.06 38.70 12.48
C PRO A 142 8.88 37.27 11.89
N SER A 143 7.72 36.64 12.05
CA SER A 143 7.51 35.20 11.78
C SER A 143 7.32 34.84 10.30
N ASP A 144 7.05 35.82 9.43
CA ASP A 144 6.48 35.57 8.11
C ASP A 144 7.55 35.79 7.03
N TYR A 145 8.48 34.85 6.91
CA TYR A 145 9.51 34.85 5.86
C TYR A 145 9.65 33.49 5.19
N ALA A 146 9.92 33.52 3.89
CA ALA A 146 10.42 32.37 3.15
C ALA A 146 11.95 32.39 3.18
N SER A 147 12.59 31.39 3.78
CA SER A 147 14.04 31.21 3.75
C SER A 147 14.42 30.32 2.58
N PHE A 148 15.49 30.66 1.86
CA PHE A 148 16.06 29.76 0.87
C PHE A 148 17.21 28.99 1.51
N VAL A 149 17.01 27.68 1.64
CA VAL A 149 18.02 26.79 2.21
C VAL A 149 18.34 25.73 1.17
N VAL A 150 19.62 25.50 0.92
CA VAL A 150 20.08 24.37 0.11
C VAL A 150 20.22 23.17 1.06
N PRO A 151 19.37 22.13 0.95
CA PRO A 151 19.35 21.06 1.95
C PRO A 151 20.63 20.23 1.91
N ILE A 152 21.30 20.08 3.06
CA ILE A 152 22.46 19.18 3.24
C ILE A 152 22.01 17.77 3.67
N ILE A 153 20.88 17.27 3.14
CA ILE A 153 20.18 15.99 3.44
C ILE A 153 18.92 16.20 4.32
N PRO A 154 17.72 15.87 3.82
CA PRO A 154 16.50 15.88 4.64
C PRO A 154 16.55 14.79 5.71
N THR A 155 16.03 15.08 6.90
CA THR A 155 15.65 14.06 7.89
C THR A 155 14.21 13.67 7.66
N LEU A 156 13.95 12.37 7.55
CA LEU A 156 12.60 11.82 7.42
C LEU A 156 12.20 11.12 8.73
N THR A 157 11.04 11.49 9.26
CA THR A 157 10.38 10.80 10.38
C THR A 157 8.99 10.36 9.95
N LEU A 158 8.48 9.27 10.55
CA LEU A 158 7.17 8.72 10.26
C LEU A 158 6.31 8.76 11.52
N SER A 159 5.06 9.18 11.38
CA SER A 159 4.07 9.14 12.45
C SER A 159 2.77 8.50 11.94
N PRO A 160 2.23 7.48 12.62
CA PRO A 160 2.82 6.79 13.77
C PRO A 160 4.12 6.04 13.40
N SER A 161 5.05 5.95 14.36
CA SER A 161 6.35 5.26 14.19
C SER A 161 6.32 3.78 14.57
N THR A 162 5.16 3.26 14.98
CA THR A 162 4.99 1.87 15.42
C THR A 162 5.37 0.90 14.32
N SER A 163 6.34 0.04 14.62
CA SER A 163 6.84 -1.03 13.76
C SER A 163 7.44 -2.13 14.66
N PRO A 164 7.18 -3.42 14.41
CA PRO A 164 6.33 -3.94 13.34
C PRO A 164 4.83 -3.74 13.63
N ILE A 165 4.03 -3.58 12.58
CA ILE A 165 2.56 -3.57 12.65
C ILE A 165 2.05 -4.99 12.43
N THR A 166 1.24 -5.50 13.35
CA THR A 166 0.74 -6.89 13.34
C THR A 166 -0.72 -7.04 12.97
N GLN A 167 -1.43 -5.94 12.76
CA GLN A 167 -2.87 -5.92 12.50
C GLN A 167 -3.16 -5.51 11.06
N THR A 168 -4.15 -6.15 10.45
CA THR A 168 -4.75 -5.72 9.19
C THR A 168 -5.52 -4.41 9.37
N GLY A 169 -5.81 -3.75 8.25
CA GLY A 169 -6.59 -2.53 8.21
C GLY A 169 -5.87 -1.39 7.49
N THR A 170 -6.57 -0.25 7.44
CA THR A 170 -6.09 0.97 6.80
C THR A 170 -5.51 1.91 7.85
N ARG A 171 -4.33 2.48 7.56
CA ARG A 171 -3.63 3.43 8.44
C ARG A 171 -3.13 4.61 7.63
N VAL A 172 -3.26 5.81 8.18
CA VAL A 172 -2.63 7.00 7.63
C VAL A 172 -1.26 7.16 8.27
N ILE A 173 -0.24 7.28 7.44
CA ILE A 173 1.14 7.58 7.82
C ILE A 173 1.47 8.99 7.36
N THR A 174 1.91 9.83 8.30
CA THR A 174 2.48 11.13 8.03
C THR A 174 4.00 10.99 7.96
N ALA A 175 4.56 11.26 6.79
CA ALA A 175 5.98 11.44 6.56
C ALA A 175 6.33 12.91 6.81
N GLN A 176 7.09 13.18 7.87
CA GLN A 176 7.55 14.52 8.18
C GLN A 176 9.00 14.68 7.74
N VAL A 177 9.27 15.77 7.02
CA VAL A 177 10.58 16.08 6.47
C VAL A 177 11.13 17.37 7.10
N ALA A 178 12.33 17.27 7.66
CA ALA A 178 13.00 18.37 8.34
C ALA A 178 14.46 18.54 7.89
N SER A 179 15.06 19.67 8.26
CA SER A 179 16.48 19.95 8.16
C SER A 179 17.24 19.26 9.29
N GLY A 180 18.24 18.45 8.93
CA GLY A 180 18.96 17.55 9.83
C GLY A 180 19.64 18.19 11.04
N THR A 181 19.79 19.52 11.09
CA THR A 181 20.50 20.22 12.17
C THR A 181 19.64 21.18 13.00
N SER A 182 18.48 21.61 12.51
CA SER A 182 17.68 22.68 13.14
C SER A 182 16.23 22.30 13.46
N GLY A 183 15.73 21.16 12.97
CA GLY A 183 14.31 20.81 13.10
C GLY A 183 13.37 21.68 12.26
N GLU A 184 13.94 22.55 11.42
CA GLU A 184 13.23 23.38 10.46
C GLU A 184 12.53 22.49 9.42
N ARG A 185 11.25 22.74 9.18
CA ARG A 185 10.40 21.93 8.29
C ARG A 185 10.56 22.38 6.84
N PHE A 186 10.73 21.42 5.93
CA PHE A 186 10.85 21.71 4.50
C PHE A 186 9.53 21.46 3.77
N GLY A 187 9.00 22.49 3.15
CA GLY A 187 7.91 22.34 2.20
C GLY A 187 8.39 21.83 0.85
N LEU A 188 7.48 21.23 0.08
CA LEU A 188 7.67 20.90 -1.32
C LEU A 188 8.75 19.84 -1.60
N ILE A 189 9.00 18.95 -0.65
CA ILE A 189 9.83 17.77 -0.88
C ILE A 189 8.95 16.63 -1.34
N GLU A 190 9.35 15.98 -2.45
CA GLU A 190 8.70 14.74 -2.87
C GLU A 190 9.09 13.60 -1.93
N VAL A 191 8.07 12.94 -1.41
CA VAL A 191 8.17 11.69 -0.69
C VAL A 191 7.53 10.60 -1.55
N THR A 192 8.29 9.55 -1.81
CA THR A 192 7.80 8.36 -2.50
C THR A 192 7.67 7.22 -1.51
N ALA A 193 6.68 6.34 -1.72
CA ALA A 193 6.47 5.19 -0.88
C ALA A 193 6.24 3.94 -1.73
N SER A 194 6.78 2.81 -1.29
CA SER A 194 6.50 1.49 -1.88
C SER A 194 6.47 0.43 -0.80
N CYS A 195 5.66 -0.61 -0.97
CA CYS A 195 5.63 -1.76 -0.09
C CYS A 195 6.06 -3.01 -0.85
N GLN A 196 6.92 -3.81 -0.23
CA GLN A 196 7.28 -5.13 -0.71
C GLN A 196 6.73 -6.16 0.29
N ALA A 197 5.87 -7.05 -0.20
CA ALA A 197 5.26 -8.09 0.62
C ALA A 197 5.87 -9.47 0.29
N SER A 198 5.90 -10.34 1.28
CA SER A 198 6.40 -11.71 1.19
C SER A 198 5.48 -12.69 1.92
N ASN A 199 5.63 -13.98 1.62
CA ASN A 199 4.93 -15.07 2.30
C ASN A 199 3.39 -14.90 2.32
N GLY A 200 2.82 -14.41 1.21
CA GLY A 200 1.38 -14.24 1.03
C GLY A 200 0.76 -13.03 1.72
N ALA A 201 1.58 -12.17 2.36
CA ALA A 201 1.08 -10.89 2.87
C ALA A 201 0.61 -10.00 1.71
N VAL A 202 -0.44 -9.20 1.98
CA VAL A 202 -0.96 -8.22 1.02
C VAL A 202 -1.03 -6.87 1.70
N VAL A 203 -0.07 -6.00 1.35
CA VAL A 203 0.05 -4.65 1.89
C VAL A 203 0.32 -3.68 0.74
N GLY A 204 -0.53 -2.66 0.62
CA GLY A 204 -0.40 -1.60 -0.38
C GLY A 204 -0.19 -0.23 0.27
N VAL A 205 0.43 0.69 -0.46
CA VAL A 205 0.55 2.09 -0.07
C VAL A 205 0.11 3.00 -1.20
N SER A 206 -0.67 4.03 -0.88
CA SER A 206 -1.08 5.08 -1.80
C SER A 206 -0.78 6.46 -1.20
N PRO A 207 -0.31 7.43 -1.99
CA PRO A 207 -0.15 8.80 -1.51
C PRO A 207 -1.52 9.47 -1.40
N LEU A 208 -1.78 10.13 -0.25
CA LEU A 208 -2.79 11.19 -0.14
C LEU A 208 -2.18 12.52 -0.58
N SER A 209 -0.91 12.74 -0.21
CA SER A 209 -0.05 13.80 -0.75
C SER A 209 1.37 13.26 -0.91
N ALA A 210 1.90 13.28 -2.14
CA ALA A 210 3.28 12.90 -2.42
C ALA A 210 4.28 14.03 -2.14
N MET A 211 3.81 15.27 -2.07
CA MET A 211 4.61 16.46 -1.77
C MET A 211 4.35 16.89 -0.33
N THR A 212 5.41 17.31 0.38
CA THR A 212 5.24 17.90 1.71
C THR A 212 4.56 19.27 1.64
N ASP A 213 3.65 19.52 2.60
CA ASP A 213 3.05 20.83 2.82
C ASP A 213 4.01 21.81 3.54
N PHE A 214 3.53 23.01 3.90
CA PHE A 214 4.32 24.00 4.63
C PHE A 214 4.72 23.55 6.05
N ALA A 215 4.06 22.54 6.61
CA ALA A 215 4.45 21.91 7.87
C ALA A 215 5.50 20.80 7.67
N GLY A 216 5.95 20.57 6.43
CA GLY A 216 6.90 19.53 6.08
C GLY A 216 6.27 18.13 6.06
N GLU A 217 4.95 18.04 5.90
CA GLU A 217 4.20 16.78 6.04
C GLU A 217 3.68 16.29 4.69
N ALA A 218 4.00 15.04 4.35
CA ALA A 218 3.40 14.27 3.26
C ALA A 218 2.60 13.11 3.87
N LYS A 219 1.44 12.77 3.31
CA LYS A 219 0.52 11.78 3.90
C LYS A 219 0.29 10.61 2.96
N PHE A 220 0.30 9.41 3.52
CA PHE A 220 0.13 8.16 2.80
C PHE A 220 -0.89 7.29 3.51
N THR A 221 -1.69 6.58 2.74
CA THR A 221 -2.56 5.52 3.25
C THR A 221 -1.85 4.19 3.01
N ILE A 222 -1.56 3.45 4.08
CA ILE A 222 -1.18 2.03 3.99
C ILE A 222 -2.42 1.19 4.24
N ASN A 223 -2.67 0.21 3.37
CA ASN A 223 -3.72 -0.77 3.52
C ASN A 223 -3.13 -2.16 3.65
N ALA A 224 -3.16 -2.73 4.85
CA ALA A 224 -2.77 -4.10 5.12
C ALA A 224 -4.00 -5.02 5.03
N GLN A 225 -4.18 -5.68 3.90
CA GLN A 225 -5.36 -6.50 3.61
C GLN A 225 -5.21 -7.92 4.16
N LYS A 226 -4.01 -8.51 4.09
CA LYS A 226 -3.76 -9.89 4.51
C LYS A 226 -2.44 -9.99 5.26
N LEU A 227 -2.52 -10.31 6.56
CA LEU A 227 -1.37 -10.61 7.43
C LEU A 227 -1.52 -11.94 8.17
N VAL A 228 -2.70 -12.57 8.11
CA VAL A 228 -2.88 -13.94 8.58
C VAL A 228 -3.02 -14.82 7.35
N VAL A 229 -2.04 -15.70 7.13
CA VAL A 229 -1.95 -16.53 5.91
C VAL A 229 -1.83 -17.98 6.35
N PRO A 230 -2.56 -18.92 5.72
CA PRO A 230 -2.39 -20.34 6.00
C PRO A 230 -1.18 -20.90 5.27
N LEU A 231 -0.44 -21.78 5.94
CA LEU A 231 0.57 -22.67 5.33
C LEU A 231 1.64 -21.95 4.49
N ALA A 232 2.01 -20.72 4.86
CA ALA A 232 3.08 -20.01 4.19
C ALA A 232 4.44 -20.62 4.55
N GLY A 233 5.37 -20.75 3.59
CA GLY A 233 6.74 -21.23 3.82
C GLY A 233 7.61 -20.35 4.73
N GLY A 234 7.01 -19.31 5.34
CA GLY A 234 7.58 -18.41 6.33
C GLY A 234 6.51 -17.47 6.88
N THR A 235 6.84 -16.68 7.89
CA THR A 235 5.92 -15.70 8.47
C THR A 235 5.52 -14.64 7.42
N PRO A 236 4.22 -14.35 7.21
CA PRO A 236 3.77 -13.27 6.34
C PRO A 236 4.40 -11.94 6.77
N ALA A 237 4.98 -11.19 5.84
CA ALA A 237 5.62 -9.92 6.18
C ALA A 237 5.53 -8.93 5.02
N ALA A 238 5.62 -7.64 5.34
CA ALA A 238 5.84 -6.61 4.34
C ALA A 238 6.71 -5.49 4.88
N THR A 239 7.49 -4.85 4.02
CA THR A 239 8.26 -3.64 4.35
C THR A 239 7.78 -2.52 3.45
N CYS A 240 7.25 -1.46 4.06
CA CYS A 240 6.89 -0.23 3.38
C CYS A 240 8.03 0.79 3.55
N THR A 241 8.64 1.18 2.45
CA THR A 241 9.79 2.10 2.40
C THR A 241 9.35 3.46 1.91
N PHE A 242 9.65 4.49 2.71
CA PHE A 242 9.41 5.89 2.42
C PHE A 242 10.74 6.55 2.09
N THR A 243 10.81 7.25 0.97
CA THR A 243 12.01 7.94 0.51
C THR A 243 11.68 9.41 0.27
N ALA A 244 12.29 10.28 1.06
CA ALA A 244 12.31 11.71 0.81
C ALA A 244 13.57 12.05 0.01
N ARG A 245 13.42 12.69 -1.15
CA ARG A 245 14.56 13.17 -1.94
C ARG A 245 14.60 14.69 -1.85
N ASN A 246 15.78 15.28 -1.78
CA ASN A 246 15.84 16.71 -2.06
C ASN A 246 15.36 16.95 -3.51
N LEU A 247 14.87 18.14 -3.80
CA LEU A 247 14.37 18.47 -5.14
C LEU A 247 15.45 18.43 -6.24
N ALA A 248 16.72 18.47 -5.85
CA ALA A 248 17.85 18.24 -6.78
C ALA A 248 18.09 16.75 -7.08
N GLY A 249 17.40 15.83 -6.40
CA GLY A 249 17.51 14.38 -6.55
C GLY A 249 18.82 13.77 -6.04
N THR A 250 19.72 14.58 -5.44
CA THR A 250 21.08 14.18 -5.06
C THR A 250 21.18 13.57 -3.66
N ASN A 251 20.30 13.96 -2.74
CA ASN A 251 20.31 13.46 -1.35
C ASN A 251 19.00 12.76 -1.02
N THR A 252 19.09 11.59 -0.40
CA THR A 252 17.91 10.76 -0.08
C THR A 252 17.88 10.39 1.39
N SER A 253 16.72 10.55 2.02
CA SER A 253 16.41 10.03 3.35
C SER A 253 15.44 8.88 3.21
N VAL A 254 15.70 7.76 3.89
CA VAL A 254 14.89 6.55 3.80
C VAL A 254 14.43 6.12 5.18
N LYS A 255 13.14 5.81 5.31
CA LYS A 255 12.54 5.20 6.49
C LYS A 255 11.64 4.04 6.10
N THR A 256 11.51 3.07 6.99
CA THR A 256 10.68 1.89 6.75
C THR A 256 9.67 1.69 7.87
N ILE A 257 8.53 1.12 7.50
CA ILE A 257 7.57 0.53 8.43
C ILE A 257 7.45 -0.94 8.07
N ASN A 258 7.69 -1.80 9.05
CA ASN A 258 7.56 -3.23 8.86
C ASN A 258 6.16 -3.69 9.28
N TYR A 259 5.62 -4.64 8.55
CA TYR A 259 4.42 -5.40 8.86
C TYR A 259 4.82 -6.84 9.10
N GLN A 260 4.32 -7.42 10.18
CA GLN A 260 4.59 -8.80 10.54
C GLN A 260 3.27 -9.50 10.85
N GLY A 261 2.98 -10.51 10.07
CA GLY A 261 1.80 -11.33 10.20
C GLY A 261 2.02 -12.58 11.03
N VAL A 262 1.04 -13.48 10.94
CA VAL A 262 1.06 -14.79 11.58
C VAL A 262 0.75 -15.84 10.53
N ASN A 263 1.58 -16.88 10.47
CA ASN A 263 1.24 -18.08 9.73
C ASN A 263 0.32 -18.92 10.62
N VAL A 264 -0.79 -19.40 10.07
CA VAL A 264 -1.72 -20.26 10.82
C VAL A 264 -1.82 -21.62 10.16
N ASP A 265 -1.88 -22.64 11.01
CA ASP A 265 -2.15 -23.99 10.55
C ASP A 265 -3.67 -24.26 10.58
N PRO A 266 -4.29 -24.60 9.44
CA PRO A 266 -5.71 -24.86 9.39
C PRO A 266 -6.05 -26.20 10.03
N THR A 267 -7.12 -26.25 10.82
CA THR A 267 -7.77 -27.49 11.27
C THR A 267 -8.74 -27.96 10.21
N ILE A 268 -8.83 -29.27 10.00
CA ILE A 268 -9.76 -29.90 9.05
C ILE A 268 -10.82 -30.71 9.79
N VAL A 269 -12.09 -30.52 9.42
CA VAL A 269 -13.22 -31.33 9.89
C VAL A 269 -13.94 -31.87 8.66
N ILE A 270 -14.31 -33.15 8.69
CA ILE A 270 -15.06 -33.79 7.61
C ILE A 270 -16.50 -34.09 8.02
N SER A 271 -17.41 -33.99 7.06
CA SER A 271 -18.81 -34.36 7.22
C SER A 271 -19.27 -35.20 6.01
N PRO A 272 -19.93 -36.36 6.23
CA PRO A 272 -20.16 -36.99 7.54
C PRO A 272 -18.85 -37.45 8.21
N SER A 273 -18.84 -37.48 9.56
CA SER A 273 -17.68 -37.93 10.36
C SER A 273 -17.80 -39.38 10.84
N THR A 274 -18.95 -40.02 10.59
CA THR A 274 -19.21 -41.41 10.93
C THR A 274 -18.79 -42.36 9.81
N ASN A 275 -18.51 -43.62 10.17
CA ASN A 275 -18.19 -44.63 9.17
C ASN A 275 -19.33 -44.80 8.16
N LEU A 276 -18.94 -44.96 6.90
CA LEU A 276 -19.89 -45.10 5.80
C LEU A 276 -20.19 -46.56 5.46
N THR A 277 -21.40 -46.79 4.97
CA THR A 277 -21.89 -48.09 4.50
C THR A 277 -22.39 -47.97 3.05
N GLY A 278 -21.62 -48.49 2.09
CA GLY A 278 -22.06 -48.88 0.74
C GLY A 278 -22.49 -47.77 -0.24
N LYS A 279 -21.82 -47.76 -1.41
CA LYS A 279 -21.96 -46.87 -2.59
C LYS A 279 -21.30 -45.50 -2.45
N ILE A 280 -21.87 -44.48 -3.08
CA ILE A 280 -21.25 -43.18 -3.34
C ILE A 280 -21.57 -42.25 -2.18
N SER A 281 -20.56 -41.61 -1.60
CA SER A 281 -20.74 -40.66 -0.50
C SER A 281 -20.07 -39.34 -0.83
N THR A 282 -20.80 -38.25 -0.68
CA THR A 282 -20.22 -36.90 -0.78
C THR A 282 -19.67 -36.52 0.59
N ILE A 283 -18.37 -36.25 0.64
CA ILE A 283 -17.68 -35.77 1.83
C ILE A 283 -17.38 -34.29 1.66
N THR A 284 -17.74 -33.53 2.70
CA THR A 284 -17.39 -32.13 2.82
C THR A 284 -16.23 -32.00 3.81
N ALA A 285 -15.11 -31.45 3.36
CA ALA A 285 -13.98 -31.07 4.22
C ALA A 285 -14.05 -29.56 4.46
N THR A 286 -14.23 -29.17 5.73
CA THR A 286 -14.29 -27.77 6.16
C THR A 286 -13.01 -27.44 6.90
N LEU A 287 -12.33 -26.38 6.46
CA LEU A 287 -11.14 -25.85 7.13
C LEU A 287 -11.50 -24.71 8.07
N SER A 288 -10.84 -24.64 9.21
CA SER A 288 -10.93 -23.53 10.16
C SER A 288 -9.55 -23.15 10.70
N SER A 289 -9.37 -21.92 11.16
CA SER A 289 -8.11 -21.46 11.75
C SER A 289 -8.38 -20.46 12.87
N SER A 290 -7.47 -20.39 13.84
CA SER A 290 -7.47 -19.37 14.88
C SER A 290 -6.05 -18.82 15.03
N PRO A 291 -5.82 -17.51 14.80
CA PRO A 291 -6.79 -16.51 14.34
C PRO A 291 -7.36 -16.82 12.95
N ALA A 292 -8.53 -16.27 12.64
CA ALA A 292 -9.22 -16.51 11.38
C ALA A 292 -8.38 -16.03 10.19
N ALA A 293 -8.07 -16.94 9.27
CA ALA A 293 -7.44 -16.64 7.99
C ALA A 293 -8.40 -16.91 6.83
N ASP A 294 -8.10 -16.28 5.69
CA ASP A 294 -8.70 -16.67 4.40
C ASP A 294 -8.09 -18.01 3.95
N LEU A 295 -8.91 -19.06 4.02
CA LEU A 295 -8.58 -20.44 3.70
C LEU A 295 -9.01 -20.84 2.29
N SER A 296 -9.38 -19.88 1.44
CA SER A 296 -9.76 -20.15 0.06
C SER A 296 -8.56 -20.53 -0.81
N GLY A 297 -8.79 -21.38 -1.82
CA GLY A 297 -7.74 -21.79 -2.75
C GLY A 297 -6.76 -22.85 -2.21
N LEU A 298 -6.96 -23.36 -0.99
CA LEU A 298 -6.16 -24.44 -0.43
C LEU A 298 -6.58 -25.78 -1.02
N TYR A 299 -5.61 -26.66 -1.26
CA TYR A 299 -5.87 -28.01 -1.73
C TYR A 299 -6.06 -28.97 -0.55
N VAL A 300 -7.14 -29.73 -0.59
CA VAL A 300 -7.37 -30.89 0.27
C VAL A 300 -7.14 -32.14 -0.58
N ASP A 301 -6.04 -32.84 -0.29
CA ASP A 301 -5.68 -34.10 -0.91
C ASP A 301 -6.38 -35.26 -0.21
N VAL A 302 -6.91 -36.21 -0.98
CA VAL A 302 -7.61 -37.39 -0.46
C VAL A 302 -6.89 -38.65 -0.89
N THR A 303 -6.44 -39.43 0.09
CA THR A 303 -5.76 -40.71 -0.14
C THR A 303 -6.52 -41.81 0.57
N CYS A 304 -6.92 -42.84 -0.15
CA CYS A 304 -7.62 -43.98 0.42
C CYS A 304 -6.71 -45.22 0.47
N THR A 305 -6.67 -45.89 1.62
CA THR A 305 -6.11 -47.23 1.77
C THR A 305 -7.26 -48.23 1.82
N THR A 306 -7.12 -49.35 1.11
CA THR A 306 -8.19 -50.33 0.93
C THR A 306 -7.70 -51.75 1.15
N GLN A 307 -8.53 -52.58 1.77
CA GLN A 307 -8.33 -54.02 1.90
C GLN A 307 -9.56 -54.73 1.38
N LEU A 308 -9.41 -55.54 0.33
CA LEU A 308 -10.49 -56.31 -0.31
C LEU A 308 -11.71 -55.48 -0.75
N ALA A 309 -11.51 -54.17 -0.98
CA ALA A 309 -12.51 -53.23 -1.47
C ALA A 309 -11.82 -52.22 -2.42
N THR A 310 -12.62 -51.46 -3.15
CA THR A 310 -12.15 -50.36 -4.00
C THR A 310 -12.84 -49.07 -3.58
N VAL A 311 -12.05 -48.06 -3.20
CA VAL A 311 -12.54 -46.71 -2.88
C VAL A 311 -11.69 -45.70 -3.63
N ALA A 312 -12.34 -44.92 -4.48
CA ALA A 312 -11.68 -43.89 -5.28
C ALA A 312 -12.28 -42.50 -4.99
N PRO A 313 -11.48 -41.51 -4.59
CA PRO A 313 -11.93 -40.14 -4.48
C PRO A 313 -12.07 -39.49 -5.86
N ASN A 314 -13.14 -38.72 -6.06
CA ASN A 314 -13.37 -37.90 -7.24
C ASN A 314 -13.86 -36.50 -6.83
N PRO A 315 -13.05 -35.45 -7.00
CA PRO A 315 -11.64 -35.49 -7.41
C PRO A 315 -10.72 -36.03 -6.30
N ALA A 316 -9.52 -36.50 -6.64
CA ALA A 316 -8.51 -36.91 -5.65
C ALA A 316 -7.90 -35.73 -4.87
N ALA A 317 -8.04 -34.52 -5.39
CA ALA A 317 -7.71 -33.28 -4.69
C ALA A 317 -8.79 -32.24 -4.99
N ALA A 318 -9.30 -31.57 -3.97
CA ALA A 318 -10.31 -30.52 -4.10
C ALA A 318 -9.79 -29.19 -3.57
N ILE A 319 -10.21 -28.10 -4.21
CA ILE A 319 -9.85 -26.73 -3.81
C ILE A 319 -10.94 -26.19 -2.89
N THR A 320 -10.54 -25.52 -1.80
CA THR A 320 -11.48 -24.86 -0.91
C THR A 320 -12.06 -23.58 -1.51
N ASN A 321 -13.36 -23.36 -1.29
CA ASN A 321 -14.04 -22.12 -1.64
C ASN A 321 -13.76 -20.99 -0.62
N ILE A 322 -14.45 -19.85 -0.75
CA ILE A 322 -14.31 -18.68 0.14
C ILE A 322 -14.64 -18.96 1.61
N ASN A 323 -15.41 -20.02 1.89
CA ASN A 323 -15.75 -20.45 3.24
C ASN A 323 -14.79 -21.53 3.78
N GLY A 324 -13.69 -21.82 3.09
CA GLY A 324 -12.75 -22.87 3.48
C GLY A 324 -13.28 -24.29 3.27
N VAL A 325 -14.29 -24.47 2.41
CA VAL A 325 -14.94 -25.77 2.19
C VAL A 325 -14.50 -26.40 0.87
N ALA A 326 -14.06 -27.66 0.92
CA ALA A 326 -13.77 -28.52 -0.22
C ALA A 326 -14.74 -29.71 -0.23
N THR A 327 -15.25 -30.10 -1.40
CA THR A 327 -16.17 -31.25 -1.55
C THR A 327 -15.53 -32.33 -2.40
N VAL A 328 -15.57 -33.56 -1.92
CA VAL A 328 -15.04 -34.75 -2.61
C VAL A 328 -16.08 -35.84 -2.60
N THR A 329 -16.29 -36.49 -3.74
CA THR A 329 -17.13 -37.68 -3.81
C THR A 329 -16.26 -38.93 -3.67
N LEU A 330 -16.60 -39.81 -2.73
CA LEU A 330 -15.95 -41.11 -2.59
C LEU A 330 -16.81 -42.17 -3.26
N ASN A 331 -16.25 -42.83 -4.27
CA ASN A 331 -16.89 -43.94 -4.96
C ASN A 331 -16.37 -45.25 -4.39
N ALA A 332 -17.21 -45.96 -3.64
CA ALA A 332 -16.85 -47.22 -3.00
C ALA A 332 -17.59 -48.42 -3.61
N SER A 333 -16.85 -49.49 -3.86
CA SER A 333 -17.34 -50.81 -4.31
C SER A 333 -16.58 -51.93 -3.60
N GLY A 334 -17.17 -53.13 -3.53
CA GLY A 334 -16.56 -54.27 -2.85
C GLY A 334 -16.60 -54.24 -1.31
N LEU A 335 -17.32 -53.30 -0.69
CA LEU A 335 -17.48 -53.19 0.77
C LEU A 335 -18.56 -54.11 1.37
N VAL A 336 -18.94 -55.18 0.68
CA VAL A 336 -19.95 -56.13 1.13
C VAL A 336 -19.27 -57.47 1.37
N ASN A 337 -19.33 -57.98 2.60
CA ASN A 337 -18.80 -59.32 2.88
C ASN A 337 -19.83 -60.38 2.43
N ILE A 338 -19.61 -60.94 1.24
CA ILE A 338 -20.47 -61.99 0.65
C ILE A 338 -20.13 -63.40 1.12
N ASN A 339 -19.06 -63.60 1.89
CA ASN A 339 -18.70 -64.90 2.45
C ASN A 339 -18.51 -64.81 3.98
N PRO A 340 -19.45 -65.34 4.78
CA PRO A 340 -19.37 -65.30 6.24
C PRO A 340 -18.16 -66.04 6.84
N THR A 341 -17.46 -66.86 6.04
CA THR A 341 -16.26 -67.62 6.45
C THR A 341 -14.93 -66.92 6.14
N LEU A 342 -14.94 -65.76 5.46
CA LEU A 342 -13.73 -64.96 5.26
C LEU A 342 -13.25 -64.38 6.60
N ALA A 343 -12.04 -64.77 7.01
CA ALA A 343 -11.38 -64.22 8.22
C ALA A 343 -11.04 -62.73 8.09
N THR A 344 -10.97 -62.20 6.87
CA THR A 344 -10.65 -60.79 6.57
C THR A 344 -11.87 -60.05 6.05
N VAL A 345 -12.20 -58.96 6.75
CA VAL A 345 -13.34 -58.11 6.46
C VAL A 345 -12.92 -56.99 5.49
N PRO A 346 -13.63 -56.77 4.36
CA PRO A 346 -13.32 -55.63 3.49
C PRO A 346 -13.35 -54.31 4.26
N THR A 347 -12.31 -53.50 4.13
CA THR A 347 -12.23 -52.20 4.79
C THR A 347 -11.61 -51.18 3.87
N ALA A 348 -11.94 -49.92 4.09
CA ALA A 348 -11.27 -48.81 3.46
C ALA A 348 -11.18 -47.64 4.44
N ASN A 349 -10.09 -46.89 4.38
CA ASN A 349 -9.91 -45.67 5.15
C ASN A 349 -9.42 -44.57 4.21
N CYS A 350 -10.13 -43.45 4.17
CA CYS A 350 -9.74 -42.29 3.37
C CYS A 350 -9.25 -41.18 4.29
N ALA A 351 -8.03 -40.72 4.04
CA ALA A 351 -7.37 -39.62 4.70
C ALA A 351 -7.57 -38.33 3.89
N PHE A 352 -7.97 -37.26 4.55
CA PHE A 352 -8.08 -35.91 4.01
C PHE A 352 -6.97 -35.07 4.61
N LYS A 353 -6.07 -34.55 3.77
CA LYS A 353 -4.90 -33.77 4.21
C LYS A 353 -4.85 -32.44 3.48
N VAL A 354 -4.60 -31.35 4.19
CA VAL A 354 -4.32 -30.06 3.56
C VAL A 354 -2.91 -30.08 2.96
N ARG A 355 -2.80 -29.79 1.66
CA ARG A 355 -1.51 -29.82 0.94
C ARG A 355 -0.55 -28.78 1.51
N GLY A 356 0.73 -29.15 1.66
CA GLY A 356 1.76 -28.28 2.22
C GLY A 356 1.75 -28.18 3.75
N SER A 357 0.77 -28.81 4.41
CA SER A 357 0.71 -28.86 5.87
C SER A 357 1.62 -29.96 6.45
N PRO A 358 2.44 -29.67 7.48
CA PRO A 358 3.15 -30.70 8.23
C PRO A 358 2.10 -31.66 8.80
N GLY A 359 2.30 -32.98 8.69
CA GLY A 359 1.26 -34.02 8.68
C GLY A 359 0.27 -34.17 9.86
N GLN A 360 0.13 -33.19 10.75
CA GLN A 360 -0.82 -33.13 11.86
C GLN A 360 -2.26 -32.79 11.44
N HIS A 361 -2.48 -32.28 10.22
CA HIS A 361 -3.78 -31.75 9.78
C HIS A 361 -4.50 -32.76 8.88
N GLN A 362 -4.81 -33.91 9.46
CA GLN A 362 -5.50 -35.00 8.79
C GLN A 362 -6.83 -35.31 9.48
N ALA A 363 -7.90 -35.37 8.69
CA ALA A 363 -9.13 -36.05 9.08
C ALA A 363 -9.20 -37.39 8.34
N SER A 364 -9.89 -38.37 8.90
CA SER A 364 -10.06 -39.66 8.24
C SER A 364 -11.47 -40.20 8.41
N ILE A 365 -11.94 -40.90 7.38
CA ILE A 365 -13.23 -41.59 7.41
C ILE A 365 -13.02 -43.05 7.00
N GLY A 366 -13.55 -43.94 7.84
CA GLY A 366 -13.56 -45.36 7.58
C GLY A 366 -14.82 -45.79 6.84
N TYR A 367 -14.69 -46.83 6.04
CA TYR A 367 -15.79 -47.64 5.56
C TYR A 367 -15.84 -48.92 6.38
N ARG A 368 -17.03 -49.23 6.90
CA ARG A 368 -17.29 -50.54 7.49
C ARG A 368 -18.06 -51.38 6.50
N THR A 369 -17.72 -52.66 6.42
CA THR A 369 -18.53 -53.62 5.67
C THR A 369 -19.93 -53.72 6.22
N ALA A 370 -20.89 -53.69 5.32
CA ALA A 370 -22.19 -54.26 5.61
C ALA A 370 -22.11 -55.79 5.52
N ASN A 371 -22.64 -56.49 6.52
CA ASN A 371 -22.85 -57.94 6.45
C ASN A 371 -23.85 -58.21 5.32
N ALA A 372 -23.47 -58.94 4.26
CA ALA A 372 -24.36 -59.21 3.14
C ALA A 372 -25.65 -59.92 3.57
N CYS A 373 -25.63 -60.67 4.67
CA CYS A 373 -26.82 -61.33 5.22
C CYS A 373 -27.81 -60.36 5.88
N ALA A 374 -27.33 -59.19 6.32
CA ALA A 374 -28.16 -58.13 6.90
C ALA A 374 -28.72 -57.14 5.86
N ILE A 375 -28.23 -57.19 4.61
CA ILE A 375 -28.72 -56.32 3.53
C ILE A 375 -29.97 -56.96 2.92
N THR A 376 -31.14 -56.45 3.30
CA THR A 376 -32.46 -56.98 2.86
C THR A 376 -32.73 -56.79 1.37
N THR A 377 -32.02 -55.86 0.71
CA THR A 377 -32.19 -55.52 -0.71
C THR A 377 -31.31 -56.32 -1.67
N LEU A 378 -30.41 -57.18 -1.18
CA LEU A 378 -29.57 -58.01 -2.02
C LEU A 378 -30.34 -59.27 -2.47
N LEU A 379 -30.68 -59.38 -3.76
CA LEU A 379 -31.40 -60.53 -4.34
C LEU A 379 -30.71 -61.05 -5.62
N PRO A 380 -30.41 -62.36 -5.72
CA PRO A 380 -30.53 -63.36 -4.65
C PRO A 380 -29.52 -63.12 -3.51
N LYS A 381 -29.88 -63.46 -2.28
CA LYS A 381 -28.95 -63.37 -1.14
C LYS A 381 -27.77 -64.33 -1.34
N PRO A 382 -26.56 -64.02 -0.83
CA PRO A 382 -25.42 -64.94 -0.90
C PRO A 382 -25.73 -66.27 -0.20
N ALA A 383 -25.14 -67.37 -0.71
CA ALA A 383 -25.24 -68.68 -0.07
C ALA A 383 -24.72 -68.61 1.38
N GLY A 384 -25.54 -69.07 2.34
CA GLY A 384 -25.27 -68.95 3.78
C GLY A 384 -25.99 -67.80 4.49
N CYS A 385 -26.66 -66.90 3.74
CA CYS A 385 -27.50 -65.85 4.32
C CYS A 385 -28.97 -66.29 4.40
N GLY A 386 -29.30 -67.05 5.45
CA GLY A 386 -30.59 -67.75 5.67
C GLY A 386 -30.50 -69.17 5.10
N ASN A 387 -30.66 -70.26 5.85
CA ASN A 387 -31.36 -70.57 7.10
C ASN A 387 -30.37 -71.01 8.21
N PRO A 388 -30.73 -70.94 9.52
CA PRO A 388 -29.98 -71.61 10.59
C PRO A 388 -29.81 -73.12 10.34
#